data_AF-A0A2T0YIY8-F1
#
_entry.id   AF-A0A2T0YIY8-F1
#
_cell.length_a   1.000
_cell.length_b   1.000
_cell.length_c   1.000
_cell.angle_alpha   90.00
_cell.angle_beta   90.00
_cell.angle_gamma   90.00
#
_symmetry.space_group_name_H-M   'P 1'
#
loop_
_entity.id
_entity.type
_entity.pdbx_description
1 polymer ?
#
loop_
_entity_poly.entity_id
_entity_poly.type
_entity_poly.pdbx_seq_one_letter_code
_entity_poly.pdbx_strand_id
1 'polypeptide(L)'
;MPVARSTQQNTVSLGFALGLADLERNELPWDKVSFELVFERVWRGWEYKHVFPAMNGPGAKDPFYVVTQYTERKHSPYGPLFWEGTQVYAHQELDNRDPTWEEFADDLVDEVPGRAWMDLVRSVVDDLDAG
;
A
#
# COMPACT_ATOMS: atom_id res chain seq x y z
N MET A 1 -22.45 1.86 -6.20
CA MET A 1 -22.37 2.37 -4.81
C MET A 1 -20.93 2.77 -4.54
N PRO A 2 -20.64 3.83 -3.77
CA PRO A 2 -19.27 4.16 -3.42
C PRO A 2 -18.62 3.01 -2.63
N VAL A 3 -17.39 2.64 -3.00
CA VAL A 3 -16.58 1.66 -2.27
C VAL A 3 -16.43 2.12 -0.81
N ALA A 4 -16.64 1.22 0.15
CA ALA A 4 -16.56 1.54 1.56
C ALA A 4 -15.18 2.11 1.93
N ARG A 5 -15.15 3.07 2.87
CA ARG A 5 -13.90 3.71 3.34
C ARG A 5 -12.84 2.68 3.75
N SER A 6 -13.23 1.65 4.49
CA SER A 6 -12.33 0.59 4.94
C SER A 6 -11.74 -0.22 3.78
N THR A 7 -12.51 -0.44 2.72
CA THR A 7 -12.03 -1.12 1.51
C THR A 7 -10.97 -0.29 0.81
N GLN A 8 -11.24 1.00 0.55
CA GLN A 8 -10.26 1.90 -0.08
C GLN A 8 -8.94 1.96 0.72
N GLN A 9 -9.05 2.07 2.05
CA GLN A 9 -7.88 2.11 2.93
C GLN A 9 -7.10 0.79 2.96
N ASN A 10 -7.79 -0.35 2.94
CA ASN A 10 -7.15 -1.65 2.83
C ASN A 10 -6.49 -1.84 1.45
N THR A 11 -7.10 -1.34 0.38
CA THR A 11 -6.50 -1.36 -0.97
C THR A 11 -5.20 -0.57 -1.00
N VAL A 12 -5.14 0.63 -0.41
CA VAL A 12 -3.89 1.39 -0.29
C VAL A 12 -2.85 0.62 0.53
N SER A 13 -3.25 0.03 1.66
CA SER A 13 -2.36 -0.77 2.50
C SER A 13 -1.74 -1.96 1.77
N LEU A 14 -2.54 -2.67 0.96
CA LEU A 14 -2.09 -3.78 0.14
C LEU A 14 -1.22 -3.34 -1.04
N GLY A 15 -1.63 -2.30 -1.77
CA GLY A 15 -0.85 -1.77 -2.89
C GLY A 15 0.52 -1.27 -2.44
N PHE A 16 0.58 -0.67 -1.24
CA PHE A 16 1.85 -0.27 -0.65
C PHE A 16 2.73 -1.47 -0.27
N ALA A 17 2.15 -2.51 0.33
CA ALA A 17 2.87 -3.74 0.67
C ALA A 17 3.46 -4.42 -0.58
N LEU A 18 2.67 -4.51 -1.66
CA LEU A 18 3.12 -5.05 -2.95
C LEU A 18 4.26 -4.23 -3.55
N GLY A 19 4.16 -2.89 -3.51
CA GLY A 19 5.23 -2.03 -3.98
C GLY A 19 6.52 -2.12 -3.17
N LEU A 20 6.44 -2.36 -1.86
CA LEU A 20 7.64 -2.64 -1.07
C LEU A 20 8.26 -3.99 -1.46
N ALA A 21 7.43 -5.02 -1.63
CA ALA A 21 7.89 -6.34 -2.01
C ALA A 21 8.54 -6.36 -3.41
N ASP A 22 8.04 -5.55 -4.36
CA ASP A 22 8.66 -5.31 -5.67
C ASP A 22 10.05 -4.68 -5.57
N LEU A 23 10.27 -3.82 -4.58
CA LEU A 23 11.59 -3.23 -4.27
C LEU A 23 12.49 -4.15 -3.45
N GLU A 24 12.12 -5.43 -3.27
CA GLU A 24 12.80 -6.38 -2.39
C GLU A 24 12.94 -5.87 -0.93
N ARG A 25 12.01 -5.01 -0.51
CA ARG A 25 11.91 -4.49 0.86
C ARG A 25 10.70 -5.09 1.56
N ASN A 26 10.83 -5.35 2.85
CA ASN A 26 9.76 -5.90 3.67
C ASN A 26 9.48 -5.08 4.93
N GLU A 27 10.04 -3.89 5.04
CA GLU A 27 9.88 -3.04 6.22
C GLU A 27 9.75 -1.57 5.84
N LEU A 28 8.87 -0.86 6.55
CA LEU A 28 8.81 0.58 6.57
C LEU A 28 9.74 1.17 7.64
N PRO A 29 10.45 2.27 7.36
CA PRO A 29 11.24 2.95 8.36
C PRO A 29 10.38 3.40 9.55
N TRP A 30 10.91 3.25 10.76
CA TRP A 30 10.24 3.59 12.02
C TRP A 30 9.98 5.08 12.23
N ASP A 31 10.57 5.95 11.40
CA ASP A 31 10.31 7.38 11.45
C ASP A 31 8.95 7.71 10.81
N LYS A 32 7.92 7.55 11.64
CA LYS A 32 6.53 7.85 11.29
C LYS A 32 6.35 9.26 10.74
N VAL A 33 7.01 10.27 11.32
CA VAL A 33 6.80 11.67 10.93
C VAL A 33 7.37 11.91 9.53
N SER A 34 8.58 11.45 9.28
CA SER A 34 9.20 11.54 7.95
C SER A 34 8.39 10.76 6.92
N PHE A 35 7.93 9.56 7.26
CA PHE A 35 7.04 8.77 6.39
C PHE A 35 5.77 9.53 6.02
N GLU A 36 5.06 10.10 6.98
CA GLU A 36 3.79 10.79 6.72
C GLU A 36 3.99 12.01 5.82
N LEU A 37 5.03 12.81 6.06
CA LEU A 37 5.33 13.98 5.25
C LEU A 37 5.68 13.61 3.81
N VAL A 38 6.52 12.59 3.62
CA VAL A 38 6.91 12.10 2.28
C VAL A 38 5.70 11.48 1.59
N PHE A 39 4.99 10.57 2.26
CA PHE A 39 3.82 9.91 1.71
C PHE A 39 2.77 10.92 1.28
N GLU A 40 2.42 11.90 2.11
CA GLU A 40 1.44 12.92 1.73
C GLU A 40 1.89 13.75 0.52
N ARG A 41 3.18 14.10 0.45
CA ARG A 41 3.74 14.84 -0.70
C ARG A 41 3.58 14.04 -1.99
N VAL A 42 4.05 12.80 -1.99
CA VAL A 42 4.00 11.92 -3.18
C VAL A 42 2.55 11.60 -3.54
N TRP A 43 1.72 11.25 -2.55
CA TRP A 43 0.29 10.94 -2.72
C TRP A 43 -0.49 12.10 -3.34
N ARG A 44 -0.21 13.35 -2.94
CA ARG A 44 -0.84 14.53 -3.54
C ARG A 44 -0.46 14.72 -5.01
N GLY A 45 0.72 14.29 -5.42
CA GLY A 45 1.17 14.31 -6.82
C GLY A 45 0.67 13.13 -7.66
N TRP A 46 0.25 12.05 -7.00
CA TRP A 46 -0.12 10.81 -7.68
C TRP A 46 -1.42 10.94 -8.49
N GLU A 47 -1.37 10.51 -9.74
CA GLU A 47 -2.46 10.64 -10.73
C GLU A 47 -3.76 9.96 -10.25
N TYR A 48 -3.62 8.79 -9.63
CA TYR A 48 -4.73 7.92 -9.23
C TYR A 48 -5.33 8.22 -7.86
N LYS A 49 -4.84 9.26 -7.15
CA LYS A 49 -5.35 9.61 -5.81
C LYS A 49 -6.87 9.83 -5.75
N HIS A 50 -7.47 10.25 -6.87
CA HIS A 50 -8.90 10.52 -6.99
C HIS A 50 -9.77 9.26 -6.88
N VAL A 51 -9.20 8.08 -7.13
CA VAL A 51 -9.83 6.76 -6.93
C VAL A 51 -10.07 6.47 -5.44
N PHE A 52 -9.31 7.13 -4.55
CA PHE A 52 -9.36 6.91 -3.10
C PHE A 52 -9.81 8.17 -2.34
N PRO A 53 -11.07 8.63 -2.49
CA PRO A 53 -11.55 9.81 -1.75
C PRO A 53 -11.45 9.66 -0.22
N ALA A 54 -11.44 8.43 0.30
CA ALA A 54 -11.21 8.13 1.71
C ALA A 54 -9.84 8.60 2.26
N MET A 55 -8.86 8.79 1.37
CA MET A 55 -7.51 9.25 1.71
C MET A 55 -7.36 10.77 1.66
N ASN A 56 -8.26 11.47 0.98
CA ASN A 56 -8.14 12.89 0.69
C ASN A 56 -9.17 13.76 1.46
N GLY A 57 -10.14 13.14 2.11
CA GLY A 57 -11.26 13.82 2.76
C GLY A 57 -11.05 14.15 4.24
N PRO A 58 -11.88 15.04 4.82
CA PRO A 58 -11.91 15.28 6.25
C PRO A 58 -12.21 13.99 7.02
N GLY A 59 -11.38 13.69 8.02
CA GLY A 59 -11.44 12.42 8.76
C GLY A 59 -10.74 11.25 8.06
N ALA A 60 -9.89 11.51 7.06
CA ALA A 60 -8.88 10.56 6.62
C ALA A 60 -8.05 10.12 7.83
N LYS A 61 -7.72 8.83 7.86
CA LYS A 61 -6.84 8.30 8.90
C LYS A 61 -5.40 8.69 8.58
N ASP A 62 -4.62 8.80 9.64
CA ASP A 62 -3.16 8.82 9.68
C ASP A 62 -2.55 7.92 8.57
N PRO A 63 -1.76 8.48 7.63
CA PRO A 63 -1.24 7.72 6.48
C PRO A 63 -0.41 6.51 6.89
N PHE A 64 0.41 6.63 7.93
CA PHE A 64 1.20 5.52 8.45
C PHE A 64 0.29 4.39 8.95
N TYR A 65 -0.74 4.71 9.73
CA TYR A 65 -1.75 3.75 10.13
C TYR A 65 -2.48 3.16 8.92
N VAL A 66 -2.82 3.97 7.91
CA VAL A 66 -3.52 3.44 6.73
C VAL A 66 -2.67 2.42 6.00
N VAL A 67 -1.39 2.70 5.82
CA VAL A 67 -0.48 1.81 5.09
C VAL A 67 -0.22 0.53 5.88
N THR A 68 -0.12 0.58 7.21
CA THR A 68 0.25 -0.58 8.05
C THR A 68 -0.93 -1.37 8.63
N GLN A 69 -2.18 -0.98 8.36
CA GLN A 69 -3.33 -1.60 9.03
C GLN A 69 -3.78 -2.95 8.45
N TYR A 70 -3.33 -3.36 7.27
CA TYR A 70 -3.79 -4.62 6.67
C TYR A 70 -3.09 -5.82 7.31
N THR A 71 -3.60 -6.26 8.47
CA THR A 71 -3.02 -7.35 9.26
C THR A 71 -3.60 -8.70 8.87
N GLU A 72 -2.91 -9.79 9.23
CA GLU A 72 -3.34 -11.18 8.99
C GLU A 72 -4.79 -11.43 9.45
N ARG A 73 -5.17 -10.88 10.61
CA ARG A 73 -6.52 -11.01 11.19
C ARG A 73 -7.63 -10.41 10.35
N LYS A 74 -7.31 -9.52 9.40
CA LYS A 74 -8.29 -8.99 8.46
C LYS A 74 -8.67 -10.00 7.38
N HIS A 75 -8.12 -11.22 7.43
CA HIS A 75 -8.57 -12.43 6.74
C HIS A 75 -9.13 -12.13 5.35
N SER A 76 -8.26 -11.74 4.41
CA SER A 76 -8.57 -12.01 3.01
C SER A 76 -7.86 -13.29 2.63
N PRO A 77 -8.57 -14.36 2.26
CA PRO A 77 -7.97 -15.56 1.72
C PRO A 77 -7.31 -15.34 0.33
N TYR A 78 -7.21 -14.08 -0.13
CA TYR A 78 -6.77 -13.72 -1.48
C TYR A 78 -5.73 -12.59 -1.53
N GLY A 79 -5.41 -11.95 -0.41
CA GLY A 79 -4.35 -10.93 -0.36
C GLY A 79 -3.00 -11.61 -0.15
N PRO A 80 -1.94 -11.36 -0.94
CA PRO A 80 -0.70 -12.10 -0.81
C PRO A 80 0.16 -11.71 0.36
N LEU A 81 -0.04 -10.49 0.87
CA LEU A 81 0.80 -9.86 1.86
C LEU A 81 -0.04 -9.31 3.00
N PHE A 82 0.53 -9.28 4.20
CA PHE A 82 -0.04 -8.64 5.38
C PHE A 82 1.03 -7.95 6.21
N TRP A 83 0.60 -7.00 7.04
CA TRP A 83 1.44 -6.23 7.94
C TRP A 83 1.45 -6.83 9.34
N GLU A 84 2.64 -6.90 9.95
CA GLU A 84 2.85 -7.05 11.38
C GLU A 84 3.74 -5.89 11.86
N GLY A 85 3.11 -4.85 12.42
CA GLY A 85 3.78 -3.60 12.72
C GLY A 85 4.21 -2.87 11.44
N THR A 86 5.50 -2.58 11.31
CA THR A 86 6.11 -1.98 10.11
C THR A 86 6.57 -3.01 9.08
N GLN A 87 6.43 -4.30 9.37
CA GLN A 87 6.95 -5.36 8.53
C GLN A 87 5.85 -6.01 7.68
N VAL A 88 6.21 -6.37 6.46
CA VAL A 88 5.36 -7.05 5.47
C VAL A 88 5.75 -8.52 5.41
N TYR A 89 4.74 -9.38 5.47
CA TYR A 89 4.87 -10.82 5.42
C TYR A 89 4.02 -11.39 4.30
N ALA A 90 4.51 -12.43 3.63
CA ALA A 90 3.73 -13.20 2.67
C ALA A 90 2.93 -14.30 3.37
N HIS A 91 1.70 -14.55 2.90
CA HIS A 91 0.95 -15.72 3.33
C HIS A 91 1.64 -17.01 2.84
N GLN A 92 1.92 -17.94 3.76
CA GLN A 92 2.61 -19.21 3.48
C GLN A 92 1.90 -20.08 2.41
N GLU A 93 0.60 -19.88 2.18
CA GLU A 93 -0.20 -20.67 1.23
C GLU A 93 -0.01 -20.26 -0.24
N LEU A 94 0.76 -19.20 -0.52
CA LEU A 94 1.07 -18.76 -1.89
C LEU A 94 2.30 -19.41 -2.51
N ASP A 95 2.89 -20.39 -1.83
CA ASP A 95 4.07 -21.17 -2.21
C ASP A 95 3.96 -21.91 -3.57
N ASN A 96 2.83 -21.79 -4.29
CA ASN A 96 2.56 -22.43 -5.58
C ASN A 96 1.91 -21.50 -6.63
N ARG A 97 1.98 -20.18 -6.48
CA ARG A 97 1.48 -19.25 -7.50
C ARG A 97 2.61 -18.38 -8.05
N ASP A 98 2.67 -18.35 -9.38
CA ASP A 98 3.68 -17.68 -10.21
C ASP A 98 3.31 -16.25 -10.72
N PRO A 99 2.34 -15.48 -10.16
CA PRO A 99 2.21 -14.07 -10.54
C PRO A 99 3.18 -13.18 -9.77
N THR A 100 3.74 -12.21 -10.50
CA THR A 100 4.52 -11.09 -9.98
C THR A 100 3.69 -10.20 -9.05
N TRP A 101 4.36 -9.37 -8.24
CA TRP A 101 3.66 -8.39 -7.39
C TRP A 101 2.87 -7.36 -8.19
N GLU A 102 3.31 -7.05 -9.42
CA GLU A 102 2.60 -6.18 -10.37
C GLU A 102 1.26 -6.80 -10.78
N GLU A 103 1.24 -8.09 -11.15
CA GLU A 103 0.00 -8.80 -11.51
C GLU A 103 -0.98 -8.89 -10.34
N PHE A 104 -0.49 -9.09 -9.10
CA PHE A 104 -1.36 -8.99 -7.93
C PHE A 104 -1.90 -7.57 -7.70
N ALA A 105 -1.11 -6.54 -8.05
CA ALA A 105 -1.50 -5.15 -7.88
C ALA A 105 -2.52 -4.71 -8.93
N ASP A 106 -2.48 -5.27 -10.14
CA ASP A 106 -3.49 -5.06 -11.19
C ASP A 106 -4.89 -5.51 -10.72
N ASP A 107 -4.97 -6.57 -9.92
CA ASP A 107 -6.23 -7.10 -9.40
C ASP A 107 -6.80 -6.33 -8.18
N LEU A 108 -6.09 -5.33 -7.66
CA LEU A 108 -6.53 -4.60 -6.47
C LEU A 108 -7.68 -3.63 -6.73
N VAL A 109 -7.63 -2.91 -7.85
CA VAL A 109 -8.64 -1.93 -8.27
C VAL A 109 -8.47 -1.61 -9.75
N ASP A 110 -9.52 -1.83 -10.54
CA ASP A 110 -9.50 -1.74 -12.01
C ASP A 110 -8.96 -0.40 -12.55
N GLU A 111 -9.17 0.70 -11.83
CA GLU A 111 -8.75 2.03 -12.25
C GLU A 111 -7.25 2.34 -12.02
N VAL A 112 -6.52 1.50 -11.28
CA VAL A 112 -5.11 1.74 -10.93
C VAL A 112 -4.24 0.58 -11.43
N PRO A 113 -3.42 0.78 -12.47
CA PRO A 113 -2.49 -0.25 -12.93
C PRO A 113 -1.51 -0.66 -11.84
N GLY A 114 -1.08 -1.91 -11.83
CA GLY A 114 -0.12 -2.48 -10.89
C GLY A 114 1.17 -1.66 -10.82
N ARG A 115 1.72 -1.29 -11.97
CA ARG A 115 2.89 -0.39 -12.07
C ARG A 115 2.72 0.95 -11.36
N ALA A 116 1.51 1.51 -11.33
CA ALA A 116 1.27 2.78 -10.67
C ALA A 116 1.43 2.68 -9.14
N TRP A 117 1.19 1.50 -8.55
CA TRP A 117 1.51 1.22 -7.15
C TRP A 117 3.02 1.14 -6.94
N MET A 118 3.74 0.44 -7.83
CA MET A 118 5.21 0.31 -7.74
C MET A 118 5.88 1.68 -7.82
N ASP A 119 5.45 2.53 -8.76
CA ASP A 119 6.00 3.86 -8.94
C ASP A 119 5.67 4.79 -7.75
N LEU A 120 4.47 4.67 -7.16
CA LEU A 120 4.10 5.39 -5.95
C LEU A 120 5.02 5.01 -4.79
N VAL A 121 5.19 3.71 -4.53
CA VAL A 121 6.01 3.23 -3.40
C VAL A 121 7.47 3.54 -3.61
N ARG A 122 8.01 3.34 -4.82
CA ARG A 122 9.38 3.73 -5.17
C ARG A 122 9.61 5.22 -4.92
N SER A 123 8.71 6.08 -5.35
CA SER A 123 8.83 7.53 -5.11
C SER A 123 8.85 7.88 -3.61
N VAL A 124 8.04 7.19 -2.80
CA VAL A 124 8.06 7.37 -1.33
C VAL A 124 9.37 6.88 -0.73
N VAL A 125 9.84 5.69 -1.12
CA VAL A 125 11.07 5.09 -0.61
C VAL A 125 12.31 5.91 -1.00
N ASP A 126 12.41 6.34 -2.25
CA ASP A 126 13.52 7.16 -2.75
C ASP A 126 13.61 8.49 -1.99
N ASP A 127 12.46 9.13 -1.75
CA ASP A 127 12.39 10.39 -1.00
C ASP A 127 12.72 10.20 0.50
N LEU A 128 12.39 9.03 1.08
CA LEU A 128 12.75 8.67 2.45
C LEU A 128 14.24 8.39 2.60
N ASP A 129 14.84 7.70 1.64
CA ASP A 129 16.27 7.36 1.63
C ASP A 129 17.16 8.57 1.32
N ALA A 130 16.62 9.63 0.70
CA ALA A 130 17.32 10.88 0.40
C ALA A 130 17.36 11.89 1.57
N GLY A 131 16.59 11.64 2.64
CA GLY A 131 16.50 12.47 3.85
C GLY A 131 17.57 12.14 4.90
#